data_AF-A0A941ZXT6-F1
#
_entry.id   AF-A0A941ZXT6-F1
#
_cell.length_a   1.000
_cell.length_b   1.000
_cell.length_c   1.000
_cell.angle_alpha   90.00
_cell.angle_beta   90.00
_cell.angle_gamma   90.00
#
_symmetry.space_group_name_H-M   'P 1'
#
loop_
_entity.id
_entity.type
_entity.pdbx_description
1 polymer ?
#
loop_
_entity_poly.entity_id
_entity_poly.type
_entity_poly.pdbx_seq_one_letter_code
_entity_poly.pdbx_strand_id
1 'polypeptide(L)'
;MPAYLGDAGDDLRSTLLPAELLPLFDDRFVRSCDLIEEYIFRLVARIAREMGLAAALAEGGSVAEIARRAGLDPVAGPPLLDWLLRLLAERGAIARSDTVPVRFQTSEP
;
A
#
# COMPACT_ATOMS: atom_id res chain seq x y z
N MET A 1 10.90 -5.66 -14.76
CA MET A 1 9.64 -5.11 -14.22
C MET A 1 8.63 -6.22 -14.34
N PRO A 2 8.13 -6.83 -13.26
CA PRO A 2 6.93 -7.62 -13.43
C PRO A 2 5.85 -6.64 -13.87
N ALA A 3 5.32 -6.84 -15.07
CA ALA A 3 4.01 -6.27 -15.39
C ALA A 3 3.09 -6.68 -14.23
N TYR A 4 2.27 -5.76 -13.73
CA TYR A 4 1.02 -6.20 -13.15
C TYR A 4 0.37 -6.98 -14.30
N LEU A 5 0.48 -8.32 -14.26
CA LEU A 5 -0.29 -9.17 -15.13
C LEU A 5 -1.70 -8.72 -14.81
N GLY A 6 -2.29 -7.97 -15.74
CA GLY A 6 -3.66 -7.51 -15.63
C GLY A 6 -4.43 -8.70 -15.12
N ASP A 7 -5.01 -8.52 -13.94
CA ASP A 7 -5.92 -9.50 -13.37
C ASP A 7 -6.81 -9.93 -14.54
N ALA A 8 -6.83 -11.23 -14.83
CA ALA A 8 -7.71 -11.78 -15.86
C ALA A 8 -9.16 -11.77 -15.36
N GLY A 9 -9.53 -10.72 -14.63
CA GLY A 9 -10.87 -10.37 -14.24
C GLY A 9 -11.55 -9.70 -15.41
N ASP A 10 -12.83 -10.02 -15.55
CA ASP A 10 -13.67 -9.43 -16.59
C ASP A 10 -13.63 -7.90 -16.51
N ASP A 11 -13.58 -7.24 -17.68
CA ASP A 11 -13.72 -5.79 -17.76
C ASP A 11 -15.14 -5.38 -17.35
N LEU A 12 -15.32 -5.09 -16.06
CA LEU A 12 -16.60 -4.71 -15.49
C LEU A 12 -17.01 -3.27 -15.83
N ARG A 13 -16.18 -2.46 -16.50
CA ARG A 13 -16.47 -1.03 -16.75
C ARG A 13 -17.83 -0.85 -17.43
N SER A 14 -18.13 -1.67 -18.43
CA SER A 14 -19.42 -1.63 -19.17
C SER A 14 -20.66 -1.92 -18.29
N THR A 15 -20.46 -2.60 -17.15
CA THR A 15 -21.53 -2.91 -16.19
C THR A 15 -21.64 -1.89 -15.05
N LEU A 16 -20.53 -1.22 -14.72
CA LEU A 16 -20.43 -0.30 -13.59
C LEU A 16 -20.63 1.17 -13.98
N LEU A 17 -20.35 1.52 -15.24
CA LEU A 17 -20.32 2.90 -15.70
C LEU A 17 -21.43 3.19 -16.72
N PRO A 18 -22.06 4.38 -16.66
CA PRO A 18 -22.85 4.90 -17.77
C PRO A 18 -22.06 4.91 -19.08
N ALA A 19 -22.75 4.68 -20.20
CA ALA A 19 -22.13 4.57 -21.52
C ALA A 19 -21.35 5.82 -21.92
N GLU A 20 -21.77 7.00 -21.47
CA GLU A 20 -21.14 8.29 -21.76
C GLU A 20 -19.77 8.44 -21.09
N LEU A 21 -19.52 7.69 -20.01
CA LEU A 21 -18.26 7.74 -19.27
C LEU A 21 -17.23 6.73 -19.78
N LEU A 22 -17.66 5.62 -20.40
CA LEU A 22 -16.75 4.57 -20.88
C LEU A 22 -15.55 5.08 -21.70
N PRO A 23 -15.71 6.06 -22.63
CA PRO A 23 -14.58 6.57 -23.40
C PRO A 23 -13.51 7.30 -22.58
N LEU A 24 -13.84 7.76 -21.36
CA LEU A 24 -12.90 8.46 -20.47
C LEU A 24 -11.99 7.50 -19.71
N PHE A 25 -12.42 6.25 -19.53
CA PHE A 25 -11.68 5.20 -18.83
C PHE A 25 -10.99 4.28 -19.84
N ASP A 26 -10.23 4.84 -20.77
CA ASP A 26 -9.51 4.07 -21.79
C ASP A 26 -8.20 3.45 -21.26
N ASP A 27 -7.47 2.73 -22.10
CA ASP A 27 -6.19 2.12 -21.71
C ASP A 27 -5.14 3.16 -21.29
N ARG A 28 -5.25 4.41 -21.79
CA ARG A 28 -4.34 5.48 -21.38
C ARG A 28 -4.67 5.94 -19.96
N PHE A 29 -5.94 6.05 -19.62
CA PHE A 29 -6.41 6.32 -18.27
C PHE A 29 -5.90 5.25 -17.30
N VAL A 30 -6.12 3.97 -17.61
CA VAL A 30 -5.65 2.85 -16.77
C VAL A 30 -4.13 2.91 -16.56
N ARG A 31 -3.35 3.07 -17.63
CA ARG A 31 -1.89 3.24 -17.52
C ARG A 31 -1.48 4.45 -16.68
N SER A 32 -2.26 5.52 -16.69
CA SER A 32 -1.99 6.69 -15.84
C SER A 32 -2.22 6.40 -14.37
N CYS A 33 -3.25 5.62 -14.03
CA CYS A 33 -3.48 5.11 -12.68
C CYS A 33 -2.32 4.23 -12.22
N ASP A 34 -1.88 3.28 -13.06
CA ASP A 34 -0.75 2.40 -12.74
C ASP A 34 0.53 3.19 -12.41
N LEU A 35 0.81 4.24 -13.20
CA LEU A 35 1.97 5.11 -12.98
C LEU A 35 1.86 5.91 -11.67
N ILE A 36 0.66 6.38 -11.34
CA ILE A 36 0.40 7.11 -10.08
C ILE A 36 0.55 6.15 -8.89
N GLU A 37 -0.03 4.95 -8.95
CA GLU A 37 0.10 3.94 -7.91
C GLU A 37 1.55 3.53 -7.68
N GLU A 38 2.31 3.30 -8.77
CA GLU A 38 3.73 3.00 -8.69
C GLU A 38 4.54 4.16 -8.10
N TYR A 39 4.21 5.41 -8.45
CA TYR A 39 4.81 6.59 -7.85
C TYR A 39 4.54 6.66 -6.34
N ILE A 40 3.29 6.46 -5.93
CA ILE A 40 2.87 6.49 -4.52
C ILE A 40 3.61 5.40 -3.73
N PHE A 41 3.67 4.17 -4.26
CA PHE A 41 4.40 3.08 -3.62
C PHE A 41 5.88 3.42 -3.41
N ARG A 42 6.56 3.94 -4.44
CA ARG A 42 7.98 4.34 -4.33
C ARG A 42 8.19 5.49 -3.35
N LEU A 43 7.26 6.45 -3.31
CA LEU A 43 7.29 7.55 -2.35
C LEU A 43 7.14 7.02 -0.92
N VAL A 44 6.19 6.12 -0.68
CA VAL A 44 5.97 5.48 0.61
C VAL A 44 7.18 4.65 1.06
N ALA A 45 7.75 3.84 0.17
CA ALA A 45 8.97 3.07 0.48
C ALA A 45 10.15 3.99 0.83
N ARG A 46 10.27 5.14 0.17
CA ARG A 46 11.26 6.17 0.51
C ARG A 46 10.99 6.79 1.88
N ILE A 47 9.76 7.19 2.17
CA ILE A 47 9.35 7.74 3.47
C ILE A 47 9.67 6.74 4.59
N ALA A 48 9.31 5.47 4.41
CA ALA A 48 9.58 4.43 5.41
C ALA A 48 11.07 4.27 5.73
N ARG A 49 11.92 4.36 4.71
CA ARG A 49 13.38 4.35 4.87
C ARG A 49 13.90 5.60 5.57
N GLU A 50 13.43 6.79 5.17
CA GLU A 50 13.86 8.07 5.75
C GLU A 50 13.40 8.22 7.21
N MET A 51 12.25 7.64 7.58
CA MET A 51 11.77 7.57 8.95
C MET A 51 12.44 6.48 9.80
N GLY A 52 13.30 5.64 9.21
CA GLY A 52 13.94 4.54 9.92
C GLY A 52 12.98 3.45 10.41
N LEU A 53 11.82 3.26 9.74
CA LEU A 53 10.79 2.30 10.16
C LEU A 53 11.28 0.85 10.17
N ALA A 54 12.37 0.54 9.46
CA ALA A 54 12.95 -0.80 9.42
C ALA A 54 13.25 -1.36 10.82
N ALA A 55 13.78 -0.55 11.74
CA ALA A 55 14.06 -0.99 13.11
C ALA A 55 12.76 -1.29 13.89
N ALA A 56 11.75 -0.42 13.76
CA ALA A 56 10.45 -0.60 14.42
C ALA A 56 9.68 -1.81 13.87
N LEU A 57 9.87 -2.13 12.58
CA LEU A 57 9.28 -3.28 11.89
C LEU A 57 10.01 -4.60 12.14
N ALA A 58 11.31 -4.58 12.44
CA ALA A 58 12.09 -5.78 12.74
C ALA A 58 11.59 -6.48 14.01
N GLU A 59 11.12 -5.72 15.00
CA GLU A 59 10.45 -6.26 16.19
C GLU A 59 9.04 -6.81 15.90
N GLY A 60 8.45 -6.40 14.77
CA GLY A 60 7.06 -6.67 14.41
C GLY A 60 6.05 -6.03 15.38
N GLY A 61 4.77 -6.10 15.03
CA GLY A 61 3.68 -5.76 15.95
C GLY A 61 2.49 -5.08 15.27
N SER A 62 1.60 -4.56 16.11
CA SER A 62 0.47 -3.74 15.69
C SER A 62 0.94 -2.34 15.25
N VAL A 63 0.09 -1.66 14.49
CA VAL A 63 0.32 -0.27 14.06
C VAL A 63 0.64 0.65 15.23
N ALA A 64 -0.10 0.53 16.35
CA ALA A 64 0.10 1.37 17.52
C ALA A 64 1.47 1.15 18.18
N GLU A 65 1.92 -0.10 18.26
CA GLU A 65 3.24 -0.44 18.80
C GLU A 65 4.36 0.09 17.90
N ILE A 66 4.24 -0.09 16.58
CA ILE A 66 5.22 0.38 15.60
C ILE A 66 5.26 1.91 15.59
N ALA A 67 4.10 2.59 15.60
CA ALA A 67 4.01 4.05 15.65
C ALA A 67 4.70 4.62 16.89
N ARG A 68 4.47 4.00 18.06
CA ARG A 68 5.13 4.37 19.31
C ARG A 68 6.64 4.20 19.24
N ARG A 69 7.14 3.08 18.70
CA ARG A 69 8.59 2.85 18.51
C ARG A 69 9.22 3.85 17.54
N ALA A 70 8.48 4.20 16.49
CA ALA A 70 8.90 5.17 15.48
C ALA A 70 8.80 6.64 15.96
N GLY A 71 8.36 6.88 17.19
CA GLY A 71 8.24 8.22 17.76
C GLY A 71 7.17 9.09 17.10
N LEU A 72 6.14 8.46 16.52
CA LEU A 72 5.03 9.18 15.90
C LEU A 72 4.08 9.78 16.92
N ASP A 73 3.41 10.86 16.51
CA ASP A 73 2.31 11.44 17.28
C ASP A 73 1.25 10.36 17.59
N PRO A 74 0.78 10.25 18.85
CA PRO A 74 -0.10 9.15 19.26
C PRO A 74 -1.52 9.23 18.66
N VAL A 75 -1.93 10.39 18.14
CA VAL A 75 -3.27 10.60 17.56
C VAL A 75 -3.20 10.55 16.04
N ALA A 76 -2.29 11.31 15.43
CA ALA A 76 -2.17 11.42 13.99
C ALA A 76 -1.30 10.31 13.36
N GLY A 77 -0.36 9.74 14.12
CA GLY A 77 0.60 8.75 13.64
C GLY A 77 -0.02 7.41 13.24
N PRO A 78 -0.78 6.73 14.11
CA PRO A 78 -1.34 5.42 13.82
C PRO A 78 -2.17 5.33 12.53
N PRO A 79 -3.14 6.23 12.24
CA PRO A 79 -3.93 6.11 11.01
C PRO A 79 -3.08 6.30 9.73
N LEU A 80 -2.10 7.21 9.76
CA LEU A 80 -1.18 7.41 8.64
C LEU A 80 -0.27 6.20 8.44
N LEU A 81 0.24 5.64 9.54
CA LEU A 81 1.09 4.47 9.52
C LEU A 81 0.33 3.22 9.07
N ASP A 82 -0.93 3.03 9.49
CA ASP A 82 -1.76 1.89 9.05
C ASP A 82 -1.90 1.87 7.52
N TRP A 83 -2.28 3.00 6.93
CA TRP A 83 -2.37 3.12 5.47
C TRP A 83 -1.05 2.80 4.78
N LEU A 84 0.05 3.36 5.30
CA LEU A 84 1.40 3.16 4.75
C LEU A 84 1.81 1.68 4.80
N LEU A 85 1.63 1.02 5.94
CA LEU A 85 2.01 -0.37 6.15
C LEU A 85 1.16 -1.32 5.31
N ARG A 86 -0.13 -1.04 5.13
CA ARG A 86 -1.00 -1.81 4.23
C ARG A 86 -0.51 -1.72 2.78
N LEU A 87 -0.21 -0.52 2.28
CA LEU A 87 0.31 -0.35 0.94
C LEU A 87 1.63 -1.11 0.72
N LEU A 88 2.54 -1.06 1.70
CA LEU A 88 3.80 -1.82 1.64
C LEU A 88 3.54 -3.34 1.64
N ALA A 89 2.60 -3.82 2.46
CA ALA A 89 2.26 -5.23 2.54
C ALA A 89 1.56 -5.76 1.28
N GLU A 90 0.63 -4.99 0.71
CA GLU A 90 -0.08 -5.32 -0.54
C GLU A 90 0.88 -5.50 -1.71
N ARG A 91 1.99 -4.75 -1.73
CA ARG A 91 3.07 -4.87 -2.71
C ARG A 91 4.18 -5.85 -2.28
N GLY A 92 3.99 -6.59 -1.19
CA GLY A 92 4.91 -7.62 -0.70
C GLY A 92 6.22 -7.10 -0.09
N ALA A 93 6.35 -5.79 0.14
CA ALA A 93 7.57 -5.19 0.68
C ALA A 93 7.77 -5.49 2.18
N ILE A 94 6.69 -5.80 2.90
CA ILE A 94 6.69 -6.25 4.29
C ILE A 94 5.66 -7.38 4.46
N ALA A 95 5.80 -8.18 5.51
CA ALA A 95 4.83 -9.20 5.84
C ALA A 95 3.67 -8.60 6.66
N ARG A 96 2.46 -9.07 6.36
CA ARG A 96 1.22 -8.77 7.11
C ARG A 96 0.55 -10.06 7.55
N SER A 97 0.13 -10.11 8.80
CA SER A 97 -0.71 -11.16 9.37
C SER A 97 -2.08 -10.58 9.74
N ASP A 98 -3.14 -11.16 9.18
CA ASP A 98 -4.53 -10.74 9.44
C ASP A 98 -5.10 -11.28 10.77
N THR A 99 -4.27 -11.88 11.62
CA THR A 99 -4.62 -12.15 13.03
C THR A 99 -5.04 -10.86 13.71
N VAL A 100 -6.07 -10.87 14.57
CA VAL A 100 -6.49 -9.67 15.31
C VAL A 100 -5.69 -9.55 16.61
N PRO A 101 -5.02 -8.41 16.87
CA PRO A 101 -4.89 -7.23 16.01
C PRO A 101 -3.90 -7.45 14.85
N VAL A 102 -4.19 -6.86 13.68
CA VAL A 102 -3.36 -6.99 12.46
C VAL A 102 -1.91 -6.67 12.79
N ARG A 103 -1.00 -7.52 12.32
CA ARG A 103 0.44 -7.40 12.61
C ARG A 103 1.25 -7.19 11.34
N PHE A 104 2.28 -6.36 11.46
CA PHE A 104 3.23 -6.06 10.40
C PHE A 104 4.65 -6.37 10.89
N GLN A 105 5.49 -6.86 9.99
CA GLN A 105 6.91 -7.12 10.26
C GLN A 105 7.71 -7.05 8.96
N THR A 106 9.03 -6.90 9.05
CA THR A 106 9.89 -7.05 7.86
C THR A 106 9.70 -8.41 7.21
N SER A 107 9.63 -8.45 5.87
CA SER A 107 9.72 -9.73 5.15
C SER A 107 11.08 -10.36 5.44
N GLU A 108 11.12 -11.65 5.77
CA GLU A 108 12.38 -12.39 5.78
C GLU A 108 12.98 -12.40 4.36
N PRO A 109 14.32 -12.38 4.22
CA PRO A 109 14.98 -12.52 2.93
C PRO A 109 14.71 -13.87 2.26
#